data_AF-A0A139X0B6-F1
#
_entry.id   AF-A0A139X0B6-F1
#
_cell.length_a   1.000
_cell.length_b   1.000
_cell.length_c   1.000
_cell.angle_alpha   90.00
_cell.angle_beta   90.00
_cell.angle_gamma   90.00
#
_symmetry.space_group_name_H-M   'P 1'
#
loop_
_entity.id
_entity.type
_entity.pdbx_description
1 polymer ?
#
loop_
_entity_poly.entity_id
_entity_poly.type
_entity_poly.pdbx_seq_one_letter_code
_entity_poly.pdbx_strand_id
1 'polypeptide(L)' 'MQKVNQDISIGAYLKNFSQINLGLDSRASNLNYGIIVKQNFSNNNRYLEAQIGMGEKGFDARLQGGLQF' A
#
# COMPACT_ATOMS: atom_id res chain seq x y z
N MET A 1 -7.08 7.78 -5.18
CA MET A 1 -5.82 7.86 -5.97
C MET A 1 -6.07 8.76 -7.17
N GLN A 2 -5.17 9.69 -7.43
CA GLN A 2 -5.19 10.59 -8.58
C GLN A 2 -4.38 9.98 -9.72
N LYS A 3 -4.95 9.94 -10.92
CA LYS A 3 -4.21 9.54 -12.14
C LYS A 3 -3.36 10.71 -12.60
N VAL A 4 -2.07 10.44 -12.85
CA VAL A 4 -1.12 11.39 -13.45
C VAL A 4 -1.06 11.16 -14.96
N ASN A 5 -1.11 9.89 -15.38
CA ASN A 5 -1.18 9.46 -16.78
C ASN A 5 -2.08 8.21 -16.88
N GLN A 6 -2.34 7.73 -18.10
CA GLN A 6 -2.96 6.44 -18.40
C GLN A 6 -2.27 5.28 -17.65
N ASP A 7 -0.96 5.36 -17.49
CA ASP A 7 -0.16 4.31 -16.83
C ASP A 7 0.14 4.59 -15.35
N ILE A 8 0.26 5.86 -14.93
CA ILE A 8 0.76 6.20 -13.58
C ILE A 8 -0.34 6.84 -12.73
N SER A 9 -0.50 6.34 -11.50
CA SER A 9 -1.40 6.85 -10.47
C SER A 9 -0.64 7.09 -9.18
N ILE A 10 -0.96 8.16 -8.47
CA ILE A 10 -0.37 8.52 -7.17
C ILE A 10 -1.50 8.78 -6.18
N GLY A 11 -1.30 8.46 -4.92
CA GLY A 11 -2.24 8.83 -3.87
C GLY A 11 -1.61 8.77 -2.50
N ALA A 12 -2.39 9.16 -1.50
CA ALA A 12 -2.13 8.81 -0.12
C ALA A 12 -2.94 7.58 0.26
N TYR A 13 -2.45 6.81 1.23
CA TYR A 13 -3.20 5.71 1.85
C TYR A 13 -3.19 5.86 3.36
N LEU A 14 -4.26 5.34 3.97
CA LEU A 14 -4.38 5.11 5.41
C LEU A 14 -4.79 3.65 5.57
N LYS A 15 -3.98 2.87 6.27
CA LYS A 15 -4.21 1.45 6.52
C LYS A 15 -4.19 1.21 8.02
N ASN A 16 -5.29 0.68 8.54
CA ASN A 16 -5.33 0.15 9.88
C ASN A 16 -5.15 -1.37 9.80
N PHE A 17 -3.98 -1.86 10.22
CA PHE A 17 -3.79 -3.29 10.43
C PHE A 17 -4.23 -3.63 11.85
N SER A 18 -5.46 -4.13 12.00
CA SER A 18 -5.85 -4.83 13.23
C SER A 18 -5.26 -6.23 13.18
N GLN A 19 -4.13 -6.47 13.87
CA GLN A 19 -3.70 -7.83 14.18
C GLN A 19 -4.64 -8.38 15.25
N ILE A 20 -5.64 -9.18 14.85
CA ILE A 20 -6.48 -9.93 15.78
C ILE A 20 -5.72 -11.19 16.17
N ASN A 21 -4.83 -11.11 17.16
CA ASN A 21 -4.31 -12.29 17.84
C ASN A 21 -5.35 -12.75 18.87
N LEU A 22 -6.01 -13.89 18.61
CA LEU A 22 -7.03 -14.52 19.46
C LEU A 22 -6.45 -15.22 20.71
N GLY A 23 -5.30 -14.77 21.23
CA GLY A 23 -4.65 -15.36 22.39
C GLY A 23 -4.01 -14.29 23.25
N LEU A 24 -4.68 -13.94 24.35
CA LEU A 24 -4.22 -13.04 25.42
C LEU A 24 -3.98 -11.59 24.98
N ASP A 25 -5.06 -10.82 24.99
CA ASP A 25 -5.15 -9.36 25.14
C ASP A 25 -3.96 -8.52 24.64
N SER A 26 -3.90 -8.28 23.33
CA SER A 26 -3.26 -7.08 22.82
C SER A 26 -3.84 -6.69 21.47
N ARG A 27 -4.83 -5.78 21.49
CA ARG A 27 -5.34 -5.12 20.29
C ARG A 27 -4.33 -4.05 19.88
N ALA A 28 -3.22 -4.44 19.28
CA ALA A 28 -2.31 -3.50 18.63
C ALA A 28 -2.94 -3.09 17.28
N SER A 29 -3.75 -2.02 17.31
CA SER A 29 -4.13 -1.30 16.10
C SER A 29 -2.86 -0.69 15.56
N ASN A 30 -2.42 -1.07 14.36
CA ASN A 30 -1.26 -0.47 13.72
C ASN A 30 -1.73 0.41 12.58
N LEU A 31 -1.83 1.71 12.83
CA LEU A 31 -2.15 2.70 11.82
C LEU A 31 -0.90 3.04 11.01
N ASN A 32 -0.92 2.76 9.71
CA ASN A 32 0.09 3.16 8.75
C ASN A 32 -0.53 4.16 7.77
N TYR A 33 0.17 5.26 7.51
CA TYR A 33 -0.21 6.24 6.50
C TYR A 33 0.98 6.57 5.61
N GLY A 34 0.72 6.93 4.36
CA GLY A 34 1.81 7.17 3.43
C GLY A 34 1.37 7.52 2.03
N ILE A 35 2.33 7.50 1.13
CA ILE A 35 2.16 7.73 -0.30
C ILE A 35 2.20 6.39 -1.01
N ILE A 36 1.29 6.22 -1.98
CA ILE A 36 1.23 5.09 -2.88
C ILE A 36 1.41 5.58 -4.31
N VAL A 37 2.30 4.93 -5.05
CA VAL A 37 2.53 5.15 -6.47
C VAL A 37 2.26 3.82 -7.18
N LYS A 38 1.39 3.83 -8.18
CA LYS A 38 1.08 2.67 -9.00
C LYS A 38 1.39 2.99 -10.46
N GLN A 39 2.21 2.16 -11.07
CA GLN A 39 2.48 2.13 -12.50
C GLN A 39 1.83 0.90 -13.11
N ASN A 40 1.00 1.10 -14.12
CA ASN A 40 0.40 0.06 -14.93
C ASN A 40 1.17 0.01 -16.25
N PHE A 41 1.44 -1.19 -16.75
CA PHE A 41 2.05 -1.41 -18.04
C PHE A 41 0.95 -1.86 -18.99
N SER A 42 0.30 -0.89 -19.64
CA SER A 42 -0.88 -1.11 -20.50
C SER A 42 -0.65 -2.15 -21.61
N ASN A 43 0.60 -2.36 -22.02
CA ASN A 43 0.94 -3.32 -23.08
C ASN A 43 0.88 -4.80 -22.65
N ASN A 44 1.07 -5.09 -21.35
CA ASN A 44 1.30 -6.46 -20.88
C ASN A 44 0.46 -6.82 -19.63
N ASN A 45 -0.60 -6.05 -19.31
CA ASN A 45 -1.44 -6.28 -18.13
C ASN A 45 -0.65 -6.41 -16.82
N ARG A 46 0.52 -5.78 -16.73
CA ARG A 46 1.36 -5.80 -15.52
C ARG A 46 1.12 -4.54 -14.72
N TYR A 47 1.34 -4.61 -13.42
CA TYR A 47 1.42 -3.43 -12.58
C TYR A 47 2.60 -3.53 -11.63
N LEU A 48 3.11 -2.36 -11.24
CA LEU A 48 4.08 -2.15 -10.18
C LEU A 48 3.50 -1.10 -9.23
N GLU A 49 3.59 -1.34 -7.94
CA GLU A 49 3.06 -0.50 -6.89
C GLU A 49 4.12 -0.34 -5.80
N ALA A 50 4.47 0.92 -5.52
CA ALA A 50 5.34 1.31 -4.43
C ALA A 50 4.52 2.05 -3.37
N GLN A 51 4.64 1.63 -2.12
CA GLN A 51 4.05 2.28 -0.95
C GLN A 51 5.19 2.68 -0.03
N ILE A 52 5.19 3.93 0.41
CA ILE A 52 6.13 4.45 1.38
C ILE A 52 5.33 5.21 2.42
N GLY A 53 5.49 4.87 3.69
CA GLY A 53 4.71 5.44 4.76
C GLY A 53 5.41 5.41 6.11
N MET A 54 4.71 5.96 7.08
CA MET A 54 5.04 5.89 8.50
C MET A 54 3.84 5.34 9.25
N GLY A 55 4.11 4.56 10.28
CA GLY A 55 3.10 4.10 11.20
C GLY A 55 3.63 4.04 12.62
N GLU A 56 2.82 3.50 13.52
CA GLU A 56 3.16 3.42 14.95
C GLU A 56 4.45 2.62 15.24
N LYS A 57 4.86 1.74 14.31
CA LYS A 57 6.09 0.95 14.41
C LYS A 57 7.29 1.55 13.64
N GLY A 58 7.13 2.75 13.08
CA GLY A 58 8.16 3.47 12.33
C GLY A 58 7.91 3.52 10.82
N PHE A 59 8.99 3.65 10.05
CA PHE A 59 8.95 3.74 8.59
C PHE A 59 8.58 2.39 7.96
N ASP A 60 7.67 2.41 6.98
CA ASP A 60 7.20 1.23 6.25
C ASP A 60 7.34 1.48 4.74
N ALA A 61 8.05 0.60 4.04
CA ALA A 61 8.16 0.64 2.60
C ALA A 61 7.80 -0.72 2.01
N ARG A 62 6.94 -0.72 0.99
CA ARG A 62 6.45 -1.93 0.34
C ARG A 62 6.45 -1.75 -1.17
N LEU A 63 7.04 -2.72 -1.86
CA LEU A 63 7.02 -2.80 -3.32
C LEU A 63 6.25 -4.07 -3.71
N GLN A 64 5.30 -3.94 -4.63
CA GLN A 64 4.48 -5.04 -5.12
C GLN A 64 4.36 -4.97 -6.64
N GLY A 65 4.52 -6.09 -7.31
CA GLY A 65 4.26 -6.18 -8.75
C GLY A 65 3.45 -7.43 -9.06
N GLY A 66 2.66 -7.37 -10.12
CA GLY A 66 1.80 -8.48 -10.51
C GLY A 66 1.22 -8.37 -11.91
N LEU A 67 0.42 -9.37 -12.26
CA LEU A 67 -0.41 -9.40 -13.46
C LEU A 67 -1.86 -9.08 -13.07
N GLN A 68 -2.53 -8.24 -13.85
CA GLN A 68 -3.92 -7.86 -13.68
C GLN A 68 -4.73 -8.47 -14.83
N PHE A 69 -5.52 -9.49 -14.55
CA PHE A 69 -6.44 -10.16 -15.48
C PHE A 69 -7.86 -9.59 -15.34
#